data_AF-A0A6M1NHV3-F1
#
_entry.id   AF-A0A6M1NHV3-F1
#
_cell.length_a   1.000
_cell.length_b   1.000
_cell.length_c   1.000
_cell.angle_alpha   90.00
_cell.angle_beta   90.00
_cell.angle_gamma   90.00
#
_symmetry.space_group_name_H-M   'P 1'
#
loop_
_entity.id
_entity.type
_entity.pdbx_description
1 polymer ?
#
loop_
_entity_poly.entity_id
_entity_poly.type
_entity_poly.pdbx_seq_one_letter_code
_entity_poly.pdbx_strand_id
1 'polypeptide(L)'
;LNSIIQNIRQEYHSNIDKFSKQIIISHVETLLSYSERFYSRQFITREKANHQILERLEKLLIDYFNSDDLTMRALPSVQYVSEELNVSASYLSSLLREVTGQNTQQHIHDKLIEKAKEKLSTTNLSISEIAYDLGFEHSQSFSKLFKTKTNVSPLRFRQSFN
;
A
#
# COMPACT_ATOMS: atom_id res chain seq x y z
N LEU A 1 25.79 0.54 -22.83
CA LEU A 1 26.63 1.57 -22.17
C LEU A 1 28.10 1.49 -22.61
N ASN A 2 28.78 0.33 -22.45
CA ASN A 2 30.21 0.20 -22.78
C ASN A 2 30.56 0.59 -24.22
N SER A 3 29.73 0.22 -25.20
CA SER A 3 29.93 0.61 -26.61
C SER A 3 29.86 2.12 -26.84
N ILE A 4 28.92 2.82 -26.18
CA ILE A 4 28.76 4.28 -26.31
C ILE A 4 29.99 5.01 -25.74
N ILE A 5 30.49 4.55 -24.59
CA ILE A 5 31.69 5.11 -23.96
C ILE A 5 32.93 4.86 -24.84
N GLN A 6 33.03 3.69 -25.47
CA GLN A 6 34.11 3.39 -26.42
C GLN A 6 34.03 4.27 -27.67
N ASN A 7 32.83 4.51 -28.21
CA ASN A 7 32.64 5.38 -29.38
C ASN A 7 33.00 6.84 -29.06
N ILE A 8 32.60 7.36 -27.88
CA ILE A 8 33.01 8.70 -27.42
C ILE A 8 34.54 8.77 -27.31
N ARG A 9 35.17 7.73 -26.76
CA ARG A 9 36.63 7.67 -26.62
C ARG A 9 37.32 7.62 -27.97
N GLN A 10 36.82 6.85 -28.93
CA GLN A 10 37.37 6.80 -30.29
C GLN A 10 37.22 8.12 -31.02
N GLU A 11 36.05 8.77 -30.93
CA GLU A 11 35.80 10.08 -31.55
C GLU A 11 36.72 11.16 -30.95
N TYR A 12 36.98 11.11 -29.64
CA TYR A 12 37.89 12.03 -28.96
C TYR A 12 39.37 11.87 -29.34
N HIS A 13 39.82 10.64 -29.64
CA HIS A 13 41.21 10.36 -30.02
C HIS A 13 41.44 10.38 -31.54
N SER A 14 40.37 10.56 -32.34
CA SER A 14 40.45 10.68 -33.79
C SER A 14 40.77 12.12 -34.21
N ASN A 15 41.11 12.32 -35.49
CA ASN A 15 41.34 13.67 -36.02
C ASN A 15 40.05 14.50 -35.89
N ILE A 16 40.10 15.53 -35.04
CA ILE A 16 38.95 16.39 -34.76
C ILE A 16 38.57 17.15 -36.02
N ASP A 17 37.33 16.97 -36.46
CA ASP A 17 36.73 17.76 -37.52
C ASP A 17 35.54 18.58 -36.99
N LYS A 18 34.86 19.29 -37.89
CA LYS A 18 33.72 20.15 -37.52
C LYS A 18 32.51 19.38 -36.98
N PHE A 19 32.46 18.06 -37.16
CA PHE A 19 31.36 17.20 -36.74
C PHE A 19 31.64 16.44 -35.45
N SER A 20 32.91 16.22 -35.07
CA SER A 20 33.30 15.44 -33.89
C SER A 20 32.58 15.89 -32.61
N LYS A 21 32.42 17.20 -32.40
CA LYS A 21 31.68 17.74 -31.24
C LYS A 21 30.21 17.30 -31.25
N GLN A 22 29.55 17.32 -32.40
CA GLN A 22 28.13 16.95 -32.53
C GLN A 22 27.95 15.43 -32.34
N ILE A 23 28.90 14.62 -32.83
CA ILE A 23 28.88 13.17 -32.65
C ILE A 23 29.01 12.82 -31.16
N ILE A 24 29.94 13.44 -30.43
CA ILE A 24 30.11 13.23 -28.99
C ILE A 24 28.83 13.61 -28.22
N ILE A 25 28.20 14.74 -28.55
CA ILE A 25 26.93 15.17 -27.94
C ILE A 25 25.85 14.11 -28.15
N SER A 26 25.69 13.59 -29.37
CA SER A 26 24.68 12.56 -29.69
C SER A 26 24.90 11.26 -28.89
N HIS A 27 26.15 10.88 -28.63
CA HIS A 27 26.48 9.73 -27.80
C HIS A 27 26.17 9.96 -26.32
N VAL A 28 26.42 11.17 -25.81
CA VAL A 28 26.04 11.56 -24.43
C VAL A 28 24.52 11.57 -24.27
N GLU A 29 23.78 12.14 -25.22
CA GLU A 29 22.31 12.12 -25.25
C GLU A 29 21.78 10.69 -25.21
N THR A 30 22.34 9.81 -26.04
CA THR A 30 21.98 8.39 -26.06
C THR A 30 22.21 7.73 -24.69
N LEU A 31 23.33 8.03 -24.03
CA LEU A 31 23.64 7.51 -22.70
C LEU A 31 22.67 8.03 -21.62
N LEU A 32 22.28 9.30 -21.69
CA LEU A 32 21.27 9.89 -20.82
C LEU A 32 19.90 9.21 -21.04
N SER A 33 19.47 9.02 -22.29
CA SER A 33 18.21 8.34 -22.59
C SER A 33 18.17 6.89 -22.07
N TYR A 34 19.28 6.14 -22.12
CA TYR A 34 19.34 4.81 -21.50
C TYR A 34 19.23 4.86 -19.98
N SER A 35 19.82 5.88 -19.35
CA SER A 35 19.77 6.07 -17.90
C SER A 35 18.34 6.42 -17.45
N GLU A 36 17.68 7.34 -18.15
CA GLU A 36 16.27 7.68 -17.95
C GLU A 36 15.37 6.46 -18.18
N ARG A 37 15.58 5.70 -19.26
CA ARG A 37 14.83 4.48 -19.53
C ARG A 37 14.97 3.44 -18.43
N PHE A 38 16.18 3.26 -17.87
CA PHE A 38 16.41 2.34 -16.77
C PHE A 38 15.71 2.79 -15.49
N TYR A 39 15.79 4.08 -15.17
CA TYR A 39 15.09 4.70 -14.06
C TYR A 39 13.56 4.53 -14.20
N SER A 40 12.98 4.90 -15.33
CA SER A 40 11.54 4.81 -15.60
C SER A 40 11.02 3.36 -15.56
N ARG A 41 11.81 2.37 -15.97
CA ARG A 41 11.42 0.95 -15.89
C ARG A 41 11.29 0.42 -14.46
N GLN A 42 11.99 1.02 -13.50
CA GLN A 42 11.81 0.69 -12.08
C GLN A 42 10.38 1.04 -11.64
N PHE A 43 9.83 2.16 -12.11
CA PHE A 43 8.46 2.58 -11.76
C PHE A 43 7.39 1.69 -12.42
N ILE A 44 7.57 1.31 -13.69
CA ILE A 44 6.61 0.39 -14.36
C ILE A 44 6.53 -0.97 -13.66
N THR A 45 7.68 -1.52 -13.26
CA THR A 45 7.73 -2.82 -12.58
C THR A 45 7.23 -2.71 -11.13
N ARG A 46 7.54 -1.59 -10.47
CA ARG A 46 7.07 -1.28 -9.11
C ARG A 46 5.57 -1.06 -9.10
N GLU A 47 4.97 -0.31 -10.02
CA GLU A 47 3.51 -0.13 -10.07
C GLU A 47 2.78 -1.47 -10.08
N LYS A 48 3.21 -2.41 -10.94
CA LYS A 48 2.60 -3.74 -10.99
C LYS A 48 2.80 -4.52 -9.68
N ALA A 49 4.00 -4.53 -9.11
CA ALA A 49 4.29 -5.22 -7.84
C ALA A 49 3.57 -4.57 -6.65
N ASN A 50 3.45 -3.24 -6.65
CA ASN A 50 2.79 -2.45 -5.62
C ASN A 50 1.27 -2.74 -5.61
N HIS A 51 0.65 -2.79 -6.79
CA HIS A 51 -0.77 -3.18 -6.92
C HIS A 51 -0.99 -4.63 -6.46
N GLN A 52 -0.07 -5.56 -6.78
CA GLN A 52 -0.15 -6.94 -6.29
C GLN A 52 -0.07 -7.03 -4.76
N ILE A 53 0.76 -6.22 -4.10
CA ILE A 53 0.82 -6.18 -2.63
C ILE A 53 -0.48 -5.63 -2.06
N LEU A 54 -1.07 -4.60 -2.67
CA LEU A 54 -2.37 -4.06 -2.25
C LEU A 54 -3.49 -5.09 -2.37
N GLU A 55 -3.59 -5.80 -3.51
CA GLU A 55 -4.56 -6.88 -3.70
C GLU A 55 -4.39 -8.00 -2.65
N ARG A 56 -3.15 -8.37 -2.35
CA ARG A 56 -2.84 -9.38 -1.31
C ARG A 56 -3.21 -8.87 0.08
N LEU A 57 -2.99 -7.60 0.39
CA LEU A 57 -3.40 -6.98 1.65
C LEU A 57 -4.93 -7.03 1.80
N GLU A 58 -5.67 -6.61 0.78
CA GLU A 58 -7.13 -6.61 0.79
C GLU A 58 -7.67 -8.02 1.02
N LYS A 59 -7.14 -8.99 0.29
CA LYS A 59 -7.50 -10.40 0.46
C LYS A 59 -7.20 -10.90 1.88
N LEU A 60 -6.00 -10.63 2.39
CA LEU A 60 -5.60 -11.03 3.75
C LEU A 60 -6.54 -10.45 4.81
N LEU A 61 -6.90 -9.17 4.70
CA LEU A 61 -7.82 -8.53 5.65
C LEU A 61 -9.25 -9.08 5.50
N ILE A 62 -9.73 -9.34 4.28
CA ILE A 62 -11.03 -9.98 4.05
C ILE A 62 -11.07 -11.36 4.71
N ASP A 63 -10.07 -12.20 4.43
CA ASP A 63 -9.99 -13.56 4.96
C ASP A 63 -9.90 -13.55 6.49
N TYR A 64 -9.10 -12.62 7.04
CA TYR A 64 -8.98 -12.42 8.48
C TYR A 64 -10.34 -12.07 9.12
N PHE A 65 -11.02 -11.02 8.62
CA PHE A 65 -12.28 -10.50 9.19
C PHE A 65 -13.54 -11.32 8.84
N ASN A 66 -13.43 -12.33 7.97
CA ASN A 66 -14.51 -13.27 7.68
C ASN A 66 -14.31 -14.65 8.33
N SER A 67 -13.14 -14.92 8.91
CA SER A 67 -12.93 -16.17 9.62
C SER A 67 -13.79 -16.23 10.90
N ASP A 68 -14.50 -17.34 11.11
CA ASP A 68 -15.39 -17.55 12.27
C ASP A 68 -14.65 -17.59 13.63
N ASP A 69 -13.32 -17.51 13.62
CA ASP A 69 -12.43 -17.61 14.78
C ASP A 69 -12.06 -16.24 15.38
N LEU A 70 -12.67 -15.15 14.90
CA LEU A 70 -12.36 -13.78 15.35
C LEU A 70 -12.63 -13.56 16.85
N THR A 71 -13.58 -14.27 17.43
CA THR A 71 -13.86 -14.19 18.88
C THR A 71 -12.67 -14.61 19.74
N MET A 72 -11.70 -15.35 19.19
CA MET A 72 -10.45 -15.74 19.87
C MET A 72 -9.22 -14.95 19.39
N ARG A 73 -9.33 -14.13 18.35
CA ARG A 73 -8.18 -13.44 17.74
C ARG A 73 -8.21 -11.94 18.01
N ALA A 74 -7.15 -11.45 18.66
CA ALA A 74 -6.91 -10.01 18.80
C ALA A 74 -6.67 -9.37 17.43
N LEU A 75 -7.07 -8.10 17.26
CA LEU A 75 -6.94 -7.33 16.02
C LEU A 75 -5.59 -7.52 15.29
N PRO A 76 -5.58 -7.61 13.95
CA PRO A 76 -4.35 -7.84 13.22
C PRO A 76 -3.43 -6.63 13.38
N SER A 77 -2.21 -6.87 13.83
CA SER A 77 -1.21 -5.82 13.98
C SER A 77 -0.54 -5.52 12.63
N VAL A 78 0.06 -4.33 12.51
CA VAL A 78 0.88 -3.98 11.33
C VAL A 78 2.01 -4.99 11.13
N GLN A 79 2.58 -5.50 12.23
CA GLN A 79 3.64 -6.51 12.20
C GLN A 79 3.13 -7.82 11.59
N TYR A 80 2.02 -8.35 12.10
CA TYR A 80 1.38 -9.56 11.57
C TYR A 80 1.10 -9.45 10.07
N VAL A 81 0.46 -8.35 9.64
CA VAL A 81 0.14 -8.12 8.23
C VAL A 81 1.41 -8.07 7.38
N SER A 82 2.48 -7.45 7.86
CA SER A 82 3.74 -7.37 7.12
C SER A 82 4.44 -8.72 6.98
N GLU A 83 4.38 -9.56 8.02
CA GLU A 83 4.94 -10.92 8.03
C GLU A 83 4.20 -11.82 7.03
N GLU A 84 2.86 -11.81 7.05
CA GLU A 84 2.03 -12.58 6.10
C GLU A 84 2.27 -12.16 4.64
N LEU A 85 2.50 -10.87 4.41
CA LEU A 85 2.80 -10.34 3.08
C LEU A 85 4.26 -10.53 2.66
N ASN A 86 5.12 -11.04 3.55
CA ASN A 86 6.56 -11.24 3.36
C ASN A 86 7.30 -9.94 3.02
N VAL A 87 6.98 -8.86 3.73
CA VAL A 87 7.58 -7.54 3.58
C VAL A 87 7.87 -6.90 4.94
N SER A 88 8.76 -5.91 5.00
CA SER A 88 8.94 -5.17 6.25
C SER A 88 7.75 -4.22 6.49
N ALA A 89 7.37 -4.03 7.77
CA ALA A 89 6.31 -3.10 8.16
C ALA A 89 6.52 -1.67 7.65
N SER A 90 7.78 -1.20 7.64
CA SER A 90 8.16 0.13 7.14
C SER A 90 8.00 0.24 5.62
N TYR A 91 8.40 -0.79 4.87
CA TYR A 91 8.22 -0.82 3.42
C TYR A 91 6.73 -0.86 3.06
N LEU A 92 5.95 -1.74 3.70
CA LEU A 92 4.51 -1.83 3.48
C LEU A 92 3.79 -0.51 3.76
N SER A 93 4.13 0.16 4.86
CA SER A 93 3.53 1.45 5.22
C SER A 93 3.84 2.54 4.19
N SER A 94 5.08 2.59 3.70
CA SER A 94 5.51 3.55 2.67
C SER A 94 4.83 3.27 1.33
N LEU A 95 4.80 2.00 0.93
CA LEU A 95 4.19 1.52 -0.30
C LEU A 95 2.70 1.86 -0.37
N LEU A 96 1.94 1.50 0.68
CA LEU A 96 0.50 1.79 0.73
C LEU A 96 0.24 3.29 0.72
N ARG A 97 1.11 4.08 1.36
CA ARG A 97 0.97 5.54 1.36
C ARG A 97 1.23 6.14 -0.02
N GLU A 98 2.14 5.58 -0.80
CA GLU A 98 2.41 5.98 -2.17
C GLU A 98 1.24 5.64 -3.10
N VAL A 99 0.66 4.44 -2.96
CA VAL A 99 -0.38 3.94 -3.87
C VAL A 99 -1.78 4.43 -3.50
N THR A 100 -2.12 4.46 -2.21
CA THR A 100 -3.49 4.73 -1.73
C THR A 100 -3.59 6.01 -0.88
N GLY A 101 -2.46 6.64 -0.55
CA GLY A 101 -2.42 7.76 0.40
C GLY A 101 -2.54 7.34 1.88
N GLN A 102 -2.68 6.04 2.17
CA GLN A 102 -2.94 5.53 3.52
C GLN A 102 -1.87 4.54 3.99
N ASN A 103 -1.58 4.51 5.28
CA ASN A 103 -0.66 3.53 5.86
C ASN A 103 -1.35 2.20 6.23
N THR A 104 -0.58 1.17 6.54
CA THR A 104 -1.09 -0.18 6.88
C THR A 104 -2.12 -0.17 8.01
N GLN A 105 -1.90 0.61 9.06
CA GLN A 105 -2.83 0.69 10.20
C GLN A 105 -4.17 1.30 9.79
N GLN A 106 -4.15 2.29 8.88
CA GLN A 106 -5.36 2.89 8.35
C GLN A 106 -6.18 1.88 7.53
N HIS A 107 -5.54 1.07 6.69
CA HIS A 107 -6.18 -0.02 5.96
C HIS A 107 -6.85 -1.04 6.89
N ILE A 108 -6.14 -1.45 7.95
CA ILE A 108 -6.69 -2.35 8.98
C ILE A 108 -7.93 -1.72 9.64
N HIS A 109 -7.83 -0.47 10.08
CA HIS A 109 -8.95 0.23 10.70
C HIS A 109 -10.13 0.40 9.74
N ASP A 110 -9.88 0.70 8.46
CA ASP A 110 -10.95 0.91 7.49
C ASP A 110 -11.71 -0.39 7.22
N LYS A 111 -11.01 -1.52 7.07
CA LYS A 111 -11.65 -2.84 6.94
C LYS A 111 -12.44 -3.23 8.20
N LEU A 112 -11.89 -2.96 9.38
CA LEU A 112 -12.57 -3.17 10.66
C LEU A 112 -13.87 -2.37 10.72
N ILE A 113 -13.85 -1.10 10.33
CA ILE A 113 -15.04 -0.24 10.32
C ILE A 113 -16.06 -0.71 9.29
N GLU A 114 -15.63 -1.19 8.13
CA GLU A 114 -16.51 -1.82 7.13
C GLU A 114 -17.25 -3.02 7.74
N LYS A 115 -16.53 -3.94 8.39
CA LYS A 115 -17.12 -5.11 9.06
C LYS A 115 -18.02 -4.73 10.23
N ALA A 116 -17.65 -3.69 10.98
CA ALA A 116 -18.48 -3.15 12.05
C ALA A 116 -19.80 -2.60 11.53
N LYS A 117 -19.78 -1.85 10.42
CA LYS A 117 -21.00 -1.33 9.78
C LYS A 117 -21.91 -2.47 9.31
N GLU A 118 -21.33 -3.51 8.70
CA GLU A 118 -22.06 -4.72 8.30
C GLU A 118 -22.75 -5.38 9.50
N LYS A 119 -22.03 -5.65 10.60
CA LYS A 119 -22.63 -6.25 11.81
C LYS A 119 -23.70 -5.35 12.43
N LEU A 120 -23.50 -4.02 12.46
CA LEU A 120 -24.45 -3.07 13.02
C LEU A 120 -25.76 -2.98 12.23
N SER A 121 -25.73 -3.19 10.91
CA SER A 121 -26.93 -3.12 10.06
C SER A 121 -27.62 -4.47 9.85
N THR A 122 -26.92 -5.59 10.03
CA THR A 122 -27.45 -6.93 9.71
C THR A 122 -27.76 -7.79 10.93
N THR A 123 -27.25 -7.44 12.12
CA THR A 123 -27.40 -8.28 13.32
C THR A 123 -28.12 -7.57 14.45
N ASN A 124 -28.62 -8.36 15.41
CA ASN A 124 -29.24 -7.84 16.62
C ASN A 124 -28.27 -7.66 17.80
N LEU A 125 -26.99 -8.00 17.62
CA LEU A 125 -25.96 -7.96 18.66
C LEU A 125 -25.82 -6.56 19.26
N SER A 126 -25.60 -6.49 20.56
CA SER A 126 -25.30 -5.25 21.27
C SER A 126 -23.96 -4.65 20.79
N ILE A 127 -23.78 -3.34 21.03
CA ILE A 127 -22.52 -2.65 20.68
C ILE A 127 -21.32 -3.30 21.38
N SER A 128 -21.53 -3.82 22.59
CA SER A 128 -20.47 -4.53 23.34
C SER A 128 -20.14 -5.86 22.69
N GLU A 129 -21.13 -6.69 22.34
CA GLU A 129 -20.90 -7.96 21.64
C GLU A 129 -20.18 -7.75 20.30
N ILE A 130 -20.60 -6.76 19.52
CA ILE A 130 -19.93 -6.42 18.25
C ILE A 130 -18.48 -5.98 18.49
N ALA A 131 -18.20 -5.23 19.56
CA ALA A 131 -16.83 -4.84 19.88
C ALA A 131 -15.96 -6.05 20.23
N TYR A 132 -16.48 -6.98 21.06
CA TYR A 132 -15.77 -8.22 21.42
C TYR A 132 -15.54 -9.11 20.20
N ASP A 133 -16.55 -9.29 19.33
CA ASP A 133 -16.45 -10.03 18.06
C ASP A 133 -15.37 -9.47 17.12
N LEU A 134 -15.14 -8.16 17.17
CA LEU A 134 -14.12 -7.48 16.38
C LEU A 134 -12.75 -7.46 17.07
N GLY A 135 -12.56 -8.18 18.18
CA GLY A 135 -11.29 -8.30 18.88
C GLY A 135 -10.94 -7.12 19.79
N PHE A 136 -11.92 -6.31 20.20
CA PHE A 136 -11.70 -5.28 21.23
C PHE A 136 -11.96 -5.84 22.63
N GLU A 137 -11.03 -5.58 23.55
CA GLU A 137 -11.22 -5.88 24.97
C GLU A 137 -12.27 -4.97 25.63
N HIS A 138 -12.46 -3.75 25.10
CA HIS A 138 -13.33 -2.72 25.66
C HIS A 138 -14.16 -2.02 24.58
N SER A 139 -15.49 -2.02 24.74
CA SER A 139 -16.43 -1.44 23.78
C SER A 139 -16.33 0.08 23.63
N GLN A 140 -15.76 0.78 24.62
CA GLN A 140 -15.47 2.21 24.57
C GLN A 140 -14.38 2.52 23.53
N SER A 141 -13.34 1.68 23.44
CA SER A 141 -12.26 1.81 22.46
C SER A 141 -12.80 1.66 21.03
N PHE A 142 -13.63 0.64 20.81
CA PHE A 142 -14.35 0.45 19.55
C PHE A 142 -15.23 1.67 19.22
N SER A 143 -16.04 2.12 20.16
CA SER A 143 -16.97 3.25 19.95
C SER A 143 -16.24 4.54 19.61
N LYS A 144 -15.08 4.79 20.25
CA LYS A 144 -14.23 5.94 19.95
C LYS A 144 -13.66 5.84 18.54
N LEU A 145 -13.07 4.70 18.17
CA LEU A 145 -12.52 4.49 16.83
C LEU A 145 -13.60 4.64 15.76
N PHE A 146 -14.76 4.00 15.94
CA PHE A 146 -15.88 4.08 15.02
C PHE A 146 -16.37 5.52 14.83
N LYS A 147 -16.55 6.27 15.93
CA LYS A 147 -16.95 7.68 15.84
C LYS A 147 -15.89 8.53 15.15
N THR A 148 -14.61 8.33 15.44
CA THR A 148 -13.52 9.06 14.76
C THR A 148 -13.49 8.77 13.26
N LYS A 149 -13.78 7.54 12.84
CA LYS A 149 -13.75 7.13 11.42
C LYS A 149 -15.02 7.46 10.64
N THR A 150 -16.17 7.52 11.30
CA THR A 150 -17.48 7.67 10.64
C THR A 150 -18.19 8.97 10.97
N ASN A 151 -17.67 9.77 11.90
CA ASN A 151 -18.32 10.95 12.49
C ASN A 151 -19.64 10.68 13.24
N VAL A 152 -20.06 9.42 13.36
CA VAL A 152 -21.32 9.00 13.98
C VAL A 152 -21.02 7.91 15.02
N SER A 153 -21.76 7.86 16.13
CA SER A 153 -21.59 6.78 17.10
C SER A 153 -22.17 5.45 16.56
N PRO A 154 -21.65 4.29 16.98
CA PRO A 154 -22.21 2.98 16.58
C PRO A 154 -23.72 2.88 16.80
N LEU A 155 -24.21 3.40 17.94
CA LEU A 155 -25.64 3.39 18.28
C LEU A 155 -26.46 4.23 17.30
N ARG A 156 -26.02 5.46 17.00
CA ARG A 156 -26.71 6.34 16.04
C ARG A 156 -26.67 5.77 14.63
N PHE A 157 -25.56 5.14 14.25
CA PHE A 157 -25.44 4.46 12.96
C PHE A 157 -26.45 3.31 12.86
N ARG A 158 -26.58 2.46 13.88
CA ARG A 158 -27.60 1.40 13.87
C ARG A 158 -29.03 1.94 13.78
N GLN A 159 -29.32 3.03 14.50
CA GLN A 159 -30.64 3.67 14.46
C GLN A 159 -31.00 4.24 13.09
N SER A 160 -30.05 4.51 12.18
CA SER A 160 -30.38 4.98 10.83
C SER A 160 -30.82 3.87 9.87
N PHE A 161 -30.76 2.60 10.27
CA PHE A 161 -31.20 1.44 9.48
C PHE A 161 -32.49 0.80 10.01
N ASN A 162 -33.01 1.27 11.14
CA ASN A 162 -34.29 0.88 11.71
C ASN A 162 -35.35 1.94 11.39
#